data_AF-A0A8I2B8C5-F1
#
_entry.id   AF-A0A8I2B8C5-F1
#
_cell.length_a   1.000
_cell.length_b   1.000
_cell.length_c   1.000
_cell.angle_alpha   90.00
_cell.angle_beta   90.00
_cell.angle_gamma   90.00
#
_symmetry.space_group_name_H-M   'P 1'
#
loop_
_entity.id
_entity.type
_entity.pdbx_description
1 polymer ?
#
loop_
_entity_poly.entity_id
_entity_poly.type
_entity_poly.pdbx_seq_one_letter_code
_entity_poly.pdbx_strand_id
1 'polypeptide(L)'
;MSKNHFREQLQNQGAERATEQRSLGNIGKVVNYHPNTGKKNADGSFEGGICNCDRHQGKKIEDYEMHSVDVDVLMGNKMQRLYSVPCFVYNQGVIDKGFVKNDRVWIQYINGDVNLPVATAYYREPDQLELFWNNLKYRVAGFFDELLPGKTGV
;
A
#
# COMPACT_ATOMS: atom_id res chain seq x y z
N MET A 1 -12.96 23.21 -46.56
CA MET A 1 -12.14 22.11 -46.00
C MET A 1 -12.01 22.29 -44.47
N SER A 2 -13.03 21.99 -43.67
CA SER A 2 -13.03 22.24 -42.21
C SER A 2 -13.42 21.02 -41.34
N LYS A 3 -13.89 19.91 -41.96
CA LYS A 3 -14.36 18.72 -41.24
C LYS A 3 -13.25 17.84 -40.64
N ASN A 4 -12.01 17.93 -41.12
CA ASN A 4 -10.91 17.10 -40.62
C ASN A 4 -10.38 17.59 -39.27
N HIS A 5 -10.21 18.90 -39.10
CA HIS A 5 -9.63 19.48 -37.89
C HIS A 5 -10.52 19.27 -36.64
N PHE A 6 -11.83 19.30 -36.80
CA PHE A 6 -12.77 19.04 -35.70
C PHE A 6 -12.81 17.56 -35.29
N ARG A 7 -12.72 16.64 -36.26
CA ARG A 7 -12.66 15.20 -35.97
C ARG A 7 -11.33 14.81 -35.33
N GLU A 8 -10.25 15.43 -35.75
CA GLU A 8 -8.91 15.25 -35.18
C GLU A 8 -8.83 15.82 -33.75
N GLN A 9 -9.42 16.99 -33.48
CA GLN A 9 -9.57 17.49 -32.11
C GLN A 9 -10.44 16.60 -31.23
N LEU A 10 -11.55 16.06 -31.74
CA LEU A 10 -12.39 15.11 -30.99
C LEU A 10 -11.68 13.78 -30.73
N GLN A 11 -10.89 13.28 -31.68
CA GLN A 11 -10.09 12.08 -31.49
C GLN A 11 -8.95 12.31 -30.49
N ASN A 12 -8.27 13.45 -30.57
CA ASN A 12 -7.20 13.79 -29.62
C ASN A 12 -7.76 14.02 -28.22
N GLN A 13 -8.89 14.73 -28.07
CA GLN A 13 -9.58 14.87 -26.79
C GLN A 13 -10.14 13.54 -26.26
N GLY A 14 -10.61 12.65 -27.15
CA GLY A 14 -11.06 11.31 -26.79
C GLY A 14 -9.91 10.40 -26.36
N ALA A 15 -8.76 10.50 -27.03
CA ALA A 15 -7.55 9.76 -26.71
C ALA A 15 -6.90 10.29 -25.42
N GLU A 16 -6.80 11.61 -25.24
CA GLU A 16 -6.31 12.24 -24.01
C GLU A 16 -7.20 11.86 -22.82
N ARG A 17 -8.53 11.95 -22.95
CA ARG A 17 -9.46 11.49 -21.89
C ARG A 17 -9.35 9.99 -21.62
N ALA A 18 -9.18 9.16 -22.65
CA ALA A 18 -8.99 7.72 -22.48
C ALA A 18 -7.61 7.34 -21.88
N THR A 19 -6.61 8.20 -22.02
CA THR A 19 -5.24 7.99 -21.51
C THR A 19 -5.09 8.55 -20.09
N GLU A 20 -5.74 9.67 -19.76
CA GLU A 20 -5.79 10.25 -18.41
C GLU A 20 -6.75 9.50 -17.48
N GLN A 21 -7.88 8.97 -17.98
CA GLN A 21 -8.77 8.11 -17.17
C GLN A 21 -8.16 6.75 -16.80
N ARG A 22 -6.92 6.45 -17.24
CA ARG A 22 -6.22 5.18 -16.99
C ARG A 22 -5.19 5.23 -15.87
N SER A 23 -5.24 6.18 -14.94
CA SER A 23 -4.59 5.98 -13.64
C SER A 23 -5.43 5.01 -12.78
N LEU A 24 -5.52 3.76 -13.24
CA LEU A 24 -6.24 2.64 -12.60
C LEU A 24 -5.69 2.33 -11.20
N GLY A 25 -4.48 2.82 -10.94
CA GLY A 25 -3.80 2.80 -9.66
C GLY A 25 -2.30 2.66 -9.89
N ASN A 26 -1.53 3.07 -8.90
CA ASN A 26 -0.08 2.96 -8.92
C ASN A 26 0.40 2.08 -7.78
N ILE A 27 1.51 1.38 -8.00
CA ILE A 27 2.21 0.68 -6.92
C ILE A 27 3.09 1.69 -6.21
N GLY A 28 2.80 1.92 -4.93
CA GLY A 28 3.59 2.72 -4.02
C GLY A 28 4.43 1.87 -3.07
N LYS A 29 5.39 2.52 -2.43
CA LYS A 29 6.20 1.94 -1.35
C LYS A 29 5.98 2.73 -0.07
N VAL A 30 5.66 2.04 1.02
CA VAL A 30 5.39 2.67 2.31
C VAL A 30 6.65 3.28 2.90
N VAL A 31 6.53 4.53 3.34
CA VAL A 31 7.57 5.29 4.02
C VAL A 31 7.23 5.38 5.51
N ASN A 32 6.03 5.86 5.83
CA ASN A 32 5.52 5.96 7.20
C ASN A 32 4.08 5.48 7.27
N TYR A 33 3.73 4.80 8.36
CA TYR A 33 2.34 4.48 8.70
C TYR A 33 1.90 5.31 9.90
N HIS A 34 0.71 5.88 9.82
CA HIS A 34 0.11 6.69 10.87
C HIS A 34 -1.08 5.92 11.47
N PRO A 35 -0.85 5.17 12.56
CA PRO A 35 -1.87 4.28 13.13
C PRO A 35 -3.01 5.07 13.77
N ASN A 36 -4.19 4.44 13.83
CA ASN A 36 -5.34 4.99 14.54
C ASN A 36 -5.18 4.81 16.06
N THR A 37 -4.35 5.65 16.66
CA THR A 37 -4.08 5.67 18.11
C THR A 37 -4.84 6.77 18.84
N GLY A 38 -5.68 7.51 18.13
CA GLY A 38 -6.50 8.57 18.69
C GLY A 38 -7.62 8.08 19.58
N LYS A 39 -8.22 8.99 20.33
CA LYS A 39 -9.39 8.72 21.17
C LYS A 39 -10.55 9.60 20.74
N LYS A 40 -11.73 8.99 20.69
CA LYS A 40 -12.97 9.75 20.56
C LYS A 40 -13.37 10.25 21.95
N ASN A 41 -13.46 11.56 22.09
CA ASN A 41 -13.92 12.20 23.31
C ASN A 41 -15.43 12.04 23.47
N ALA A 42 -15.92 12.22 24.71
CA ALA A 42 -17.34 12.07 25.04
C ALA A 42 -18.23 13.12 24.33
N ASP A 43 -17.67 14.25 23.94
CA ASP A 43 -18.33 15.33 23.19
C ASP A 43 -18.40 15.05 21.68
N GLY A 44 -17.85 13.92 21.22
CA GLY A 44 -17.82 13.54 19.81
C GLY A 44 -16.61 14.07 19.02
N SER A 45 -15.74 14.88 19.63
CA SER A 45 -14.47 15.29 19.02
C SER A 45 -13.47 14.13 18.99
N PHE A 46 -12.53 14.15 18.04
CA PHE A 46 -11.43 13.19 17.98
C PHE A 46 -10.14 13.87 18.38
N GLU A 47 -9.43 13.27 19.33
CA GLU A 47 -8.06 13.66 19.67
C GLU A 47 -7.11 12.72 18.94
N GLY A 48 -6.19 13.30 18.16
CA GLY A 48 -5.17 12.53 17.46
C GLY A 48 -4.20 11.85 18.42
N GLY A 49 -3.80 10.63 18.06
CA GLY A 49 -2.92 9.80 18.88
C GLY A 49 -1.44 10.12 18.73
N ILE A 50 -0.59 9.42 19.47
CA ILE A 50 0.86 9.56 19.39
C ILE A 50 1.39 8.70 18.23
N CYS A 51 2.13 9.31 17.30
CA CYS A 51 2.73 8.62 16.17
C CYS A 51 4.26 8.57 16.29
N ASN A 52 4.81 7.36 16.29
CA ASN A 52 6.26 7.12 16.40
C ASN A 52 6.96 6.97 15.04
N CYS A 53 6.32 7.33 13.93
CA CYS A 53 6.94 7.25 12.61
C CYS A 53 8.07 8.28 12.43
N ASP A 54 8.90 8.11 11.40
CA ASP A 54 10.07 8.96 11.14
C ASP A 54 9.71 10.45 11.02
N ARG A 55 8.49 10.76 10.54
CA ARG A 55 7.97 12.12 10.36
C ARG A 55 7.52 12.77 11.67
N HIS A 56 6.90 12.01 12.56
CA HIS A 56 6.24 12.56 13.75
C HIS A 56 7.02 12.34 15.06
N GLN A 57 7.92 11.35 15.12
CA GLN A 57 8.90 11.18 16.21
C GLN A 57 8.30 11.19 17.63
N GLY A 58 7.14 10.56 17.80
CA GLY A 58 6.44 10.48 19.10
C GLY A 58 5.59 11.71 19.43
N LYS A 59 5.32 12.57 18.46
CA LYS A 59 4.37 13.68 18.61
C LYS A 59 2.93 13.21 18.37
N LYS A 60 1.99 13.98 18.90
CA LYS A 60 0.58 13.86 18.51
C LYS A 60 0.40 14.26 17.05
N ILE A 61 -0.41 13.51 16.34
CA ILE A 61 -0.79 13.80 14.95
C ILE A 61 -2.18 14.43 14.92
N GLU A 62 -2.51 15.06 13.79
CA GLU A 62 -3.86 15.60 13.57
C GLU A 62 -4.86 14.46 13.31
N ASP A 63 -6.14 14.76 13.52
CA ASP A 63 -7.23 13.78 13.36
C ASP A 63 -7.33 13.23 11.94
N TYR A 64 -7.15 14.07 10.93
CA TYR A 64 -7.21 13.71 9.51
C TYR A 64 -5.99 12.90 9.04
N GLU A 65 -4.89 12.88 9.81
CA GLU A 65 -3.71 12.07 9.51
C GLU A 65 -3.80 10.66 10.09
N MET A 66 -4.81 10.38 10.91
CA MET A 66 -5.01 9.04 11.46
C MET A 66 -5.41 8.04 10.38
N HIS A 67 -4.97 6.80 10.54
CA HIS A 67 -5.29 5.70 9.62
C HIS A 67 -4.87 6.00 8.17
N SER A 68 -3.67 6.57 8.04
CA SER A 68 -3.11 6.99 6.78
C SER A 68 -1.66 6.56 6.62
N VAL A 69 -1.12 6.68 5.41
CA VAL A 69 0.23 6.22 5.07
C VAL A 69 0.92 7.24 4.17
N ASP A 70 2.20 7.50 4.43
CA ASP A 70 3.07 8.21 3.50
C ASP A 70 3.68 7.19 2.53
N VAL A 71 3.57 7.43 1.23
CA VAL A 71 3.96 6.47 0.19
C VAL A 71 4.71 7.14 -0.94
N ASP A 72 5.77 6.47 -1.39
CA ASP A 72 6.49 6.83 -2.60
C ASP A 72 5.88 6.13 -3.80
N VAL A 73 5.40 6.91 -4.76
CA VAL A 73 4.72 6.41 -5.96
C VAL A 73 5.47 6.90 -7.20
N LEU A 74 5.66 6.02 -8.18
CA LEU A 74 6.19 6.40 -9.48
C LEU A 74 5.05 7.01 -10.32
N MET A 75 5.06 8.33 -10.47
CA MET A 75 4.11 9.09 -11.28
C MET A 75 4.77 9.42 -12.62
N GLY A 76 4.46 8.63 -13.66
CA GLY A 76 5.12 8.73 -14.96
C GLY A 76 6.62 8.42 -14.83
N ASN A 77 7.47 9.44 -14.99
CA ASN A 77 8.93 9.32 -14.92
C ASN A 77 9.55 9.82 -13.61
N LYS A 78 8.73 10.23 -12.62
CA LYS A 78 9.22 10.81 -11.37
C LYS A 78 8.66 10.10 -10.16
N MET A 79 9.53 9.85 -9.17
CA MET A 79 9.09 9.44 -7.83
C MET A 79 8.49 10.64 -7.09
N GLN A 80 7.25 10.48 -6.64
CA GLN A 80 6.54 11.47 -5.83
C GLN A 80 6.13 10.84 -4.51
N ARG A 81 6.35 11.58 -3.42
CA ARG A 81 5.81 11.21 -2.10
C ARG A 81 4.40 11.76 -1.96
N LEU A 82 3.45 10.87 -1.72
CA LEU A 82 2.11 11.23 -1.27
C LEU A 82 2.09 11.12 0.26
N TYR A 83 1.53 12.13 0.92
CA TYR A 83 1.48 12.23 2.37
C TYR A 83 0.08 11.95 2.87
N SER A 84 -0.01 11.31 4.03
CA SER A 84 -1.26 11.08 4.75
C SER A 84 -2.35 10.46 3.84
N VAL A 85 -1.96 9.51 2.98
CA VAL A 85 -2.88 8.82 2.07
C VAL A 85 -3.79 7.91 2.91
N PRO A 86 -5.12 8.08 2.88
CA PRO A 86 -6.03 7.22 3.62
C PRO A 86 -5.82 5.76 3.23
N CYS A 87 -5.85 4.87 4.20
CA CYS A 87 -5.62 3.45 3.97
C CYS A 87 -6.71 2.59 4.59
N PHE A 88 -7.04 1.46 4.00
CA PHE A 88 -7.89 0.45 4.63
C PHE A 88 -7.01 -0.55 5.36
N VAL A 89 -6.91 -0.47 6.68
CA VAL A 89 -6.30 -1.56 7.46
C VAL A 89 -7.39 -2.52 7.91
N TYR A 90 -7.37 -3.72 7.35
CA TYR A 90 -8.23 -4.81 7.79
C TYR A 90 -7.78 -5.25 9.19
N ASN A 91 -8.46 -4.78 10.22
CA ASN A 91 -8.26 -5.29 11.57
C ASN A 91 -8.81 -6.73 11.67
N GLN A 92 -7.97 -7.72 11.39
CA GLN A 92 -8.28 -9.12 11.67
C GLN A 92 -7.90 -9.47 13.11
N GLY A 93 -8.66 -8.96 14.09
CA GLY A 93 -8.61 -9.41 15.49
C GLY A 93 -7.74 -8.59 16.44
N VAL A 94 -6.92 -9.27 17.26
CA VAL A 94 -6.19 -8.67 18.41
C VAL A 94 -4.91 -7.94 17.99
N ILE A 95 -4.43 -8.15 16.77
CA ILE A 95 -3.17 -7.59 16.28
C ILE A 95 -3.48 -6.73 15.05
N ASP A 96 -3.43 -5.41 15.22
CA ASP A 96 -3.43 -4.47 14.10
C ASP A 96 -2.12 -4.67 13.32
N LYS A 97 -2.19 -5.44 12.23
CA LYS A 97 -1.08 -5.57 11.27
C LYS A 97 -1.16 -4.39 10.30
N GLY A 98 -0.88 -3.21 10.83
CA GLY A 98 -0.69 -2.00 10.05
C GLY A 98 0.44 -2.12 9.03
N PHE A 99 0.61 -1.06 8.24
CA PHE A 99 1.68 -0.99 7.25
C PHE A 99 3.04 -0.86 7.93
N VAL A 100 4.05 -1.49 7.33
CA VAL A 100 5.45 -1.40 7.72
C VAL A 100 6.22 -0.69 6.61
N LYS A 101 7.28 0.01 6.99
CA LYS A 101 8.19 0.64 6.04
C LYS A 101 8.66 -0.38 5.00
N ASN A 102 8.63 0.04 3.74
CA ASN A 102 8.91 -0.77 2.55
C ASN A 102 7.82 -1.73 2.08
N ASP A 103 6.66 -1.83 2.74
CA ASP A 103 5.52 -2.56 2.18
C ASP A 103 5.17 -1.99 0.80
N ARG A 104 4.85 -2.87 -0.16
CA ARG A 104 4.32 -2.45 -1.46
C ARG A 104 2.82 -2.28 -1.35
N VAL A 105 2.29 -1.18 -1.84
CA VAL A 105 0.88 -0.84 -1.68
C VAL A 105 0.26 -0.43 -2.99
N TRP A 106 -0.99 -0.81 -3.19
CA TRP A 106 -1.77 -0.34 -4.33
C TRP A 106 -2.47 0.96 -3.96
N ILE A 107 -2.13 2.03 -4.68
CA ILE A 107 -2.75 3.35 -4.56
C ILE A 107 -3.79 3.50 -5.66
N GLN A 108 -5.06 3.54 -5.27
CA GLN A 108 -6.17 3.81 -6.16
C GLN A 108 -6.56 5.29 -6.08
N TYR A 109 -6.93 5.87 -7.21
CA TYR A 109 -7.39 7.26 -7.29
C TYR A 109 -8.91 7.28 -7.45
N ILE A 110 -9.62 7.95 -6.54
CA ILE A 110 -11.09 8.00 -6.56
C ILE A 110 -11.53 8.68 -7.85
N ASN A 111 -12.34 7.99 -8.66
CA ASN A 111 -12.79 8.46 -9.98
C ASN A 111 -11.65 8.85 -10.94
N GLY A 112 -10.42 8.36 -10.70
CA GLY A 112 -9.23 8.74 -11.46
C GLY A 112 -8.62 10.09 -11.06
N ASP A 113 -9.08 10.75 -9.99
CA ASP A 113 -8.49 12.00 -9.51
C ASP A 113 -7.21 11.75 -8.71
N VAL A 114 -6.07 12.18 -9.27
CA VAL A 114 -4.75 12.04 -8.65
C VAL A 114 -4.61 12.73 -7.29
N ASN A 115 -5.48 13.71 -6.99
CA ASN A 115 -5.51 14.41 -5.71
C ASN A 115 -6.28 13.65 -4.63
N LEU A 116 -6.97 12.57 -5.00
CA LEU A 116 -7.74 11.72 -4.10
C LEU A 116 -7.19 10.28 -4.08
N PRO A 117 -5.93 10.07 -3.64
CA PRO A 117 -5.35 8.74 -3.51
C PRO A 117 -5.93 8.00 -2.29
N VAL A 118 -6.05 6.69 -2.40
CA VAL A 118 -6.41 5.78 -1.30
C VAL A 118 -5.58 4.50 -1.43
N ALA A 119 -4.97 4.06 -0.33
CA ALA A 119 -4.27 2.79 -0.28
C ALA A 119 -5.26 1.64 0.00
N THR A 120 -5.45 0.75 -0.97
CA THR A 120 -6.52 -0.27 -0.94
C THR A 120 -6.04 -1.69 -0.72
N ALA A 121 -4.79 -1.99 -1.03
CA ALA A 121 -4.19 -3.30 -0.81
C ALA A 121 -2.70 -3.16 -0.51
N TYR A 122 -2.13 -4.16 0.15
CA TYR A 122 -0.69 -4.23 0.39
C TYR A 122 -0.13 -5.63 0.22
N TYR A 123 1.14 -5.66 -0.11
CA TYR A 123 1.97 -6.84 -0.18
C TYR A 123 3.25 -6.58 0.61
N ARG A 124 3.50 -7.46 1.59
CA ARG A 124 4.73 -7.45 2.38
C ARG A 124 5.66 -8.52 1.81
N GLU A 125 6.85 -8.08 1.40
CA GLU A 125 7.91 -9.03 1.04
C GLU A 125 8.31 -9.80 2.31
N PRO A 126 8.40 -11.14 2.24
CA PRO A 126 8.86 -11.93 3.39
C PRO A 126 10.30 -11.54 3.73
N ASP A 127 10.60 -11.48 5.02
CA ASP A 127 11.94 -11.12 5.48
C ASP A 127 12.97 -12.15 4.98
N GLN A 128 14.20 -11.71 4.71
CA GLN A 128 15.28 -12.60 4.26
C GLN A 128 15.54 -13.72 5.29
N LEU A 129 15.35 -13.43 6.57
CA LEU A 129 15.44 -14.43 7.63
C LEU A 129 14.29 -15.44 7.58
N GLU A 130 13.06 -14.99 7.32
CA GLU A 130 11.92 -15.88 7.13
C GLU A 130 12.11 -16.77 5.90
N LEU A 131 12.61 -16.21 4.80
CA LEU A 131 12.99 -16.97 3.61
C LEU A 131 14.10 -17.98 3.91
N PHE A 132 15.10 -17.61 4.71
CA PHE A 132 16.17 -18.51 5.16
C PHE A 132 15.63 -19.68 5.98
N TRP A 133 14.81 -19.41 7.01
CA TRP A 133 14.24 -20.45 7.86
C TRP A 133 13.26 -21.35 7.10
N ASN A 134 12.46 -20.78 6.20
CA ASN A 134 11.61 -21.56 5.32
C ASN A 134 12.44 -22.47 4.41
N ASN A 135 13.47 -21.92 3.74
CA ASN A 135 14.37 -22.72 2.91
C ASN A 135 15.09 -23.81 3.71
N LEU A 136 15.54 -23.52 4.94
CA LEU A 136 16.16 -24.50 5.82
C LEU A 136 15.18 -25.60 6.20
N LYS A 137 13.95 -25.24 6.64
CA LYS A 137 12.91 -26.19 7.00
C LYS A 137 12.59 -27.15 5.86
N TYR A 138 12.42 -26.64 4.63
CA TYR A 138 12.09 -27.48 3.47
C TYR A 138 13.29 -28.28 2.97
N ARG A 139 14.51 -27.76 3.03
CA ARG A 139 15.73 -28.52 2.68
C ARG A 139 16.06 -29.61 3.68
N VAL A 140 15.90 -29.34 4.97
CA VAL A 140 16.11 -30.34 6.03
C VAL A 140 15.03 -31.42 5.99
N ALA A 141 13.77 -31.05 5.70
CA ALA A 141 12.71 -32.03 5.45
C ALA A 141 13.08 -32.99 4.30
N GLY A 142 13.57 -32.45 3.17
CA GLY A 142 14.06 -33.28 2.06
C GLY A 142 15.27 -34.15 2.41
N PHE A 143 16.18 -33.66 3.25
CA PHE A 143 17.35 -34.43 3.71
C PHE A 143 16.95 -35.60 4.61
N PHE A 144 15.97 -35.43 5.50
CA PHE A 144 15.46 -36.52 6.34
C PHE A 144 14.59 -37.51 5.56
N ASP A 145 13.82 -37.06 4.57
CA ASP A 145 13.06 -37.95 3.68
C ASP A 145 13.99 -38.80 2.78
N GLU A 146 15.15 -38.26 2.38
CA GLU A 146 16.15 -38.97 1.58
C GLU A 146 17.06 -39.90 2.44
N LEU A 147 17.24 -39.60 3.73
CA LEU A 147 18.01 -40.41 4.70
C LEU A 147 17.18 -41.47 5.45
N LEU A 148 15.84 -41.43 5.36
CA LEU A 148 14.96 -42.47 5.88
C LEU A 148 14.40 -43.31 4.71
N PRO A 149 15.15 -44.28 4.16
CA PRO A 149 14.58 -45.25 3.24
C PRO A 149 13.64 -46.16 4.05
N GLY A 150 12.33 -45.87 4.00
CA GLY A 150 11.39 -46.72 4.74
C GLY A 150 9.96 -46.21 4.76
N LYS A 151 9.26 -46.35 3.63
CA LYS A 151 7.96 -47.05 3.53
C LYS A 151 7.48 -47.12 2.07
N THR A 152 8.15 -47.93 1.27
CA THR A 152 7.43 -48.77 0.32
C THR A 152 6.89 -49.97 1.08
N GLY A 153 5.57 -50.20 1.02
CA GLY A 153 4.94 -51.45 1.41
C GLY A 153 3.66 -51.29 2.22
N VAL A 154 2.55 -51.69 1.59
CA VAL A 154 1.38 -52.41 2.13
C VAL A 154 1.13 -52.31 3.64
#